data_AF-A0A484Y4Y0-F1
#
_entry.id   AF-A0A484Y4Y0-F1
#
_cell.length_a   1.000
_cell.length_b   1.000
_cell.length_c   1.000
_cell.angle_alpha   90.00
_cell.angle_beta   90.00
_cell.angle_gamma   90.00
#
_symmetry.space_group_name_H-M   'P 1'
#
loop_
_entity.id
_entity.type
_entity.pdbx_description
1 polymer ?
#
loop_
_entity_poly.entity_id
_entity_poly.type
_entity_poly.pdbx_seq_one_letter_code
_entity_poly.pdbx_strand_id
1 'polypeptide(L)' 'MSQPAKVLLLYAHPESQDSVANRVLLKPATQLSNVTVHDLYAHYPTFLLISLVSRHYCASTR' A
#
# COMPACT_ATOMS: atom_id res chain seq x y z
N MET A 1 19.23 -14.27 -23.34
CA MET A 1 18.99 -13.76 -21.97
C MET A 1 17.49 -13.74 -21.72
N SER A 2 17.01 -14.29 -20.60
CA SER A 2 15.57 -14.28 -20.26
C SER A 2 15.14 -12.86 -19.91
N GLN A 3 14.02 -12.39 -20.46
CA GLN A 3 13.43 -11.14 -20.00
C GLN A 3 12.90 -11.31 -18.56
N PRO A 4 13.03 -10.28 -17.71
CA PRO A 4 12.46 -10.31 -16.36
C PRO A 4 10.93 -10.36 -16.43
N ALA A 5 10.30 -11.14 -15.55
CA ALA A 5 8.85 -11.22 -15.47
C ALA A 5 8.25 -9.88 -15.07
N LYS A 6 7.07 -9.56 -15.63
CA LYS A 6 6.30 -8.38 -15.24
C LYS A 6 5.62 -8.65 -13.91
N VAL A 7 5.74 -7.72 -12.97
CA VAL A 7 5.18 -7.81 -11.61
C VAL A 7 4.18 -6.68 -11.40
N LEU A 8 3.02 -7.01 -10.85
CA LEU A 8 2.03 -6.05 -10.36
C LEU A 8 2.05 -6.06 -8.83
N LEU A 9 2.45 -4.95 -8.22
CA LEU A 9 2.44 -4.76 -6.77
C LEU A 9 1.18 -4.01 -6.35
N LEU A 10 0.25 -4.73 -5.74
CA LEU A 10 -0.96 -4.16 -5.14
C LEU A 10 -0.63 -3.64 -3.74
N TYR A 11 -0.61 -2.32 -3.57
CA TYR A 11 -0.30 -1.69 -2.31
C TYR A 11 -1.61 -1.31 -1.59
N ALA A 12 -1.83 -1.90 -0.42
CA ALA A 12 -3.08 -1.80 0.33
C ALA A 12 -2.82 -1.39 1.80
N HIS A 13 -2.21 -0.22 2.01
CA HIS A 13 -2.02 0.33 3.36
C HIS A 13 -2.91 1.55 3.61
N PRO A 14 -3.86 1.51 4.56
CA PRO A 14 -4.83 2.58 4.79
C PRO A 14 -4.20 3.88 5.30
N GLU A 15 -3.03 3.82 5.94
CA GLU A 15 -2.25 4.98 6.39
C GLU A 15 -0.84 4.95 5.80
N SER A 16 -0.77 4.95 4.47
CA SER A 16 0.48 4.85 3.69
C SER A 16 1.57 5.83 4.16
N GLN A 17 1.15 7.02 4.61
CA GLN A 17 2.02 8.11 5.04
C GLN A 17 2.79 7.78 6.33
N ASP A 18 2.17 7.03 7.24
CA ASP A 18 2.73 6.67 8.56
C ASP A 18 3.60 5.41 8.50
N SER A 19 3.56 4.68 7.37
CA SER A 19 4.27 3.42 7.22
C SER A 19 5.74 3.61 6.83
N VAL A 20 6.62 3.68 7.83
CA VAL A 20 8.07 3.83 7.62
C VAL A 20 8.64 2.69 6.77
N ALA A 21 8.32 1.44 7.10
CA ALA A 21 8.84 0.27 6.39
C ALA A 21 8.36 0.21 4.92
N ASN A 22 7.05 0.32 4.69
CA ASN A 22 6.52 0.22 3.33
C ASN A 22 6.98 1.38 2.45
N ARG A 23 7.12 2.60 3.00
CA ARG A 23 7.66 3.74 2.25
C ARG A 23 9.09 3.49 1.76
N VAL A 24 9.93 2.87 2.60
CA VAL A 24 11.30 2.50 2.23
C VAL A 24 11.31 1.42 1.14
N LEU A 25 10.37 0.47 1.17
CA LEU A 25 10.26 -0.60 0.15
C LEU A 25 9.62 -0.13 -1.17
N LEU A 26 8.69 0.81 -1.12
CA LEU A 26 8.01 1.38 -2.29
C LEU A 26 8.96 2.17 -3.19
N LYS A 27 9.91 2.90 -2.60
CA LYS A 27 10.85 3.75 -3.34
C LYS A 27 11.69 2.96 -4.36
N PRO A 28 12.37 1.85 -4.02
CA PRO A 28 13.06 1.04 -5.02
C PRO A 28 12.10 0.27 -5.92
N ALA A 29 10.95 -0.22 -5.41
CA ALA A 29 10.00 -0.97 -6.21
C ALA A 29 9.41 -0.17 -7.39
N THR A 30 9.16 1.13 -7.19
CA THR A 30 8.67 2.04 -8.24
C THR A 30 9.70 2.38 -9.32
N GLN A 31 10.99 2.14 -9.06
CA GLN A 31 12.08 2.39 -10.02
C GLN A 31 12.38 1.18 -10.92
N LEU A 32 11.84 0.01 -10.61
CA LEU A 32 12.04 -1.21 -11.39
C LEU A 32 11.17 -1.18 -12.65
N SER A 33 11.78 -1.29 -13.82
CA SER A 33 11.10 -1.20 -15.12
C SER A 33 10.08 -2.31 -15.38
N ASN A 34 10.19 -3.44 -14.68
CA ASN A 34 9.28 -4.57 -14.78
C ASN A 34 8.21 -4.59 -13.68
N VAL A 35 8.13 -3.57 -12.83
CA VAL A 35 7.18 -3.48 -11.71
C VAL A 35 6.18 -2.36 -11.96
N THR A 36 4.90 -2.68 -11.82
CA THR A 36 3.81 -1.69 -11.77
C THR A 36 3.28 -1.65 -10.35
N VAL A 37 3.28 -0.48 -9.72
CA VAL A 37 2.73 -0.29 -8.37
C VAL A 37 1.33 0.31 -8.47
N HIS A 38 0.35 -0.31 -7.82
CA HIS A 38 -1.02 0.17 -7.77
C HIS A 38 -1.48 0.33 -6.32
N ASP A 39 -1.54 1.58 -5.86
CA ASP A 39 -2.01 1.94 -4.52
C ASP A 39 -3.54 1.96 -4.48
N LEU A 40 -4.13 0.99 -3.80
CA LEU A 40 -5.58 0.83 -3.72
C LEU A 40 -6.25 1.93 -2.89
N TYR A 41 -5.60 2.41 -1.83
CA TYR A 41 -6.17 3.43 -0.95
C TYR A 41 -6.04 4.84 -1.54
N ALA A 42 -5.00 5.09 -2.33
CA ALA A 42 -4.89 6.33 -3.10
C ALA A 42 -5.89 6.39 -4.26
N HIS A 43 -6.14 5.26 -4.95
CA HIS A 43 -7.05 5.23 -6.11
C HIS A 43 -8.52 5.10 -5.72
N TYR A 44 -8.83 4.44 -4.60
CA TYR A 44 -10.21 4.18 -4.16
C TYR A 44 -10.43 4.66 -2.72
N PRO A 45 -10.39 5.99 -2.47
CA PRO A 45 -10.51 6.54 -1.13
C PRO A 45 -11.90 6.29 -0.50
N THR A 46 -12.93 6.02 -1.31
CA THR A 46 -14.31 5.81 -0.83
C THR A 46 -14.57 4.43 -0.23
N PHE A 47 -13.64 3.47 -0.35
CA PHE A 47 -13.78 2.12 0.24
C PHE A 47 -13.32 2.04 1.71
N LEU A 48 -12.87 3.16 2.29
CA LEU A 48 -12.25 3.26 3.63
C LEU A 48 -13.18 3.02 4.84
N LEU A 49 -14.46 2.68 4.63
CA LEU A 49 -15.44 2.47 5.70
C LEU A 49 -14.99 1.43 6.75
N ILE A 50 -14.17 0.44 6.39
CA ILE A 50 -13.68 -0.59 7.32
C ILE A 50 -12.52 -0.10 8.21
N SER A 51 -11.69 0.84 7.75
CA SER A 51 -10.48 1.26 8.48
C SER A 51 -10.80 2.19 9.67
N LEU A 52 -11.80 3.06 9.53
CA LEU A 52 -12.26 3.93 10.62
C LEU A 52 -12.85 3.14 11.79
N VAL A 53 -13.58 2.06 11.51
CA VAL A 53 -14.15 1.18 12.55
C VAL A 53 -13.04 0.50 13.37
N SER A 54 -11.99 0.00 12.70
CA SER A 54 -10.89 -0.69 13.38
C SER A 54 -10.08 0.23 14.30
N ARG A 55 -9.92 1.52 13.93
CA ARG A 55 -9.25 2.51 14.81
C ARG A 55 -10.08 2.86 16.03
N HIS A 56 -11.39 3.03 15.89
CA HIS A 56 -12.26 3.20 17.05
C HIS A 56 -12.22 1.99 17.99
N TYR A 57 -12.14 0.78 17.44
CA TYR A 57 -12.03 -0.44 18.25
C TYR A 57 -10.70 -0.54 19.02
N CYS A 58 -9.58 -0.23 18.36
CA CYS A 58 -8.24 -0.25 18.96
C CYS A 58 -8.04 0.88 19.99
N ALA A 59 -8.61 2.06 19.76
CA ALA A 59 -8.57 3.17 20.70
C ALA A 59 -9.47 2.95 21.94
N SER A 60 -10.57 2.20 21.81
CA SER A 60 -11.51 1.91 22.90
C SER A 60 -11.09 0.72 23.79
N THR A 61 -10.04 0.00 23.43
CA THR A 61 -9.50 -1.16 24.19
C THR A 61 -8.17 -0.85 24.88
N ARG A 62 -7.80 0.43 24.97
CA ARG A 62 -6.75 0.90 25.89
C ARG A 62 -7.35 1.50 27.15
#